data_AF-A0A2I0AMS7-F1
#
_entry.id   AF-A0A2I0AMS7-F1
#
_cell.length_a   1.000
_cell.length_b   1.000
_cell.length_c   1.000
_cell.angle_alpha   90.00
_cell.angle_beta   90.00
_cell.angle_gamma   90.00
#
_symmetry.space_group_name_H-M   'P 1'
#
loop_
_entity.id
_entity.type
_entity.pdbx_description
1 polymer ?
#
loop_
_entity_poly.entity_id
_entity_poly.type
_entity_poly.pdbx_seq_one_letter_code
_entity_poly.pdbx_strand_id
1 'polypeptide(L)'
;MRDELSHLLQRGMSIPEYEAKFVVFSRYAPQLVSTEEDRCNLFVNGLCDSIRTLVIPQQPKSYYKIVEIATRVEQNELTIQARRGCNGH
;
A
#
# COMPACT_ATOMS: atom_id res chain seq x y z
N MET A 1 -5.76 -1.61 19.34
CA MET A 1 -5.99 -0.36 18.57
C MET A 1 -4.71 0.26 18.01
N ARG A 2 -3.68 0.65 18.79
CA ARG A 2 -2.43 1.23 18.22
C ARG A 2 -1.61 0.23 17.38
N ASP A 3 -1.67 -1.05 17.74
CA ASP A 3 -0.94 -2.13 17.06
C ASP A 3 -1.58 -2.58 15.73
N GLU A 4 -2.85 -2.25 15.53
CA GLU A 4 -3.58 -2.67 14.32
C GLU A 4 -3.20 -1.85 13.09
N LEU A 5 -2.75 -0.59 13.26
CA LEU A 5 -2.24 0.23 12.16
C LEU A 5 -0.89 -0.31 11.66
N SER A 6 0.04 -0.63 12.57
CA SER A 6 1.34 -1.20 12.21
C SER A 6 1.22 -2.59 11.59
N HIS A 7 0.16 -3.32 11.91
CA HIS A 7 -0.16 -4.64 11.37
C HIS A 7 -1.13 -4.59 10.18
N LEU A 8 -1.56 -3.38 9.75
CA LEU A 8 -2.39 -3.21 8.55
C LEU A 8 -1.51 -3.48 7.33
N LEU A 9 -1.46 -4.73 6.94
CA LEU A 9 -0.87 -5.15 5.69
C LEU A 9 -1.94 -5.09 4.61
N GLN A 10 -1.56 -4.71 3.39
CA GLN A 10 -2.42 -4.78 2.21
C GLN A 10 -3.05 -6.18 2.09
N ARG A 11 -2.26 -7.25 2.31
CA ARG A 11 -2.70 -8.64 2.56
C ARG A 11 -3.89 -9.14 1.70
N GLY A 12 -3.92 -8.75 0.43
CA GLY A 12 -4.95 -9.13 -0.56
C GLY A 12 -6.05 -8.08 -0.82
N MET A 13 -5.99 -6.92 -0.18
CA MET A 13 -6.83 -5.75 -0.48
C MET A 13 -6.22 -4.94 -1.62
N SER A 14 -7.08 -4.25 -2.38
CA SER A 14 -6.61 -3.32 -3.40
C SER A 14 -6.00 -2.08 -2.75
N ILE A 15 -5.06 -1.40 -3.41
CA ILE A 15 -4.50 -0.11 -2.97
C ILE A 15 -5.57 0.91 -2.55
N PRO A 16 -6.67 1.13 -3.31
CA PRO A 16 -7.72 2.06 -2.87
C PRO A 16 -8.45 1.60 -1.59
N GLU A 17 -8.63 0.29 -1.38
CA GLU A 17 -9.24 -0.24 -0.15
C GLU A 17 -8.30 -0.09 1.05
N TYR A 18 -7.01 -0.33 0.82
CA TYR A 18 -5.97 -0.13 1.81
C TYR A 18 -5.84 1.35 2.20
N GLU A 19 -5.85 2.27 1.23
CA GLU A 19 -5.88 3.70 1.47
C GLU A 19 -7.10 4.12 2.31
N ALA A 20 -8.30 3.65 1.97
CA ALA A 20 -9.51 3.98 2.72
C ALA A 20 -9.39 3.55 4.18
N LYS A 21 -8.89 2.34 4.45
CA LYS A 21 -8.61 1.88 5.82
C LYS A 21 -7.53 2.70 6.50
N PHE A 22 -6.46 3.03 5.78
CA PHE A 22 -5.37 3.84 6.30
C PHE A 22 -5.88 5.22 6.74
N VAL A 23 -6.74 5.89 5.96
CA VAL A 23 -7.35 7.18 6.31
C VAL A 23 -8.22 7.05 7.57
N VAL A 24 -9.02 5.98 7.67
CA VAL A 24 -9.83 5.71 8.87
C VAL A 24 -8.94 5.53 10.09
N PHE A 25 -7.90 4.70 10.02
CA PHE A 25 -6.98 4.46 11.13
C PHE A 25 -6.10 5.67 11.47
N SER A 26 -5.71 6.46 10.47
CA SER A 26 -4.98 7.72 10.64
C SER A 26 -5.74 8.70 11.54
N ARG A 27 -7.08 8.67 11.50
CA ARG A 27 -7.94 9.42 12.41
C ARG A 27 -7.88 8.93 13.86
N TYR A 28 -7.63 7.64 14.06
CA TYR A 28 -7.49 7.04 15.39
C TYR A 28 -6.07 7.13 15.96
N ALA A 29 -5.06 7.25 15.09
CA ALA A 29 -3.66 7.35 15.48
C ALA A 29 -2.96 8.53 14.77
N PRO A 30 -3.39 9.78 15.02
CA PRO A 30 -2.77 10.96 14.39
C PRO A 30 -1.29 11.11 14.77
N GLN A 31 -0.88 10.55 15.91
CA GLN A 31 0.51 10.49 16.36
C GLN A 31 1.42 9.61 15.47
N LEU A 32 0.84 8.69 14.69
CA LEU A 32 1.51 7.84 13.71
C LEU A 32 1.33 8.38 12.29
N VAL A 33 0.75 9.56 12.09
CA VAL A 33 0.73 10.20 10.75
C VAL A 33 1.00 11.69 10.91
N SER A 34 1.77 12.04 11.94
CA SER A 34 1.96 13.43 12.35
C SER A 34 2.73 14.24 11.29
N THR A 35 3.52 13.56 10.46
CA THR A 35 4.21 14.15 9.31
C THR A 35 3.87 13.39 8.04
N GLU A 36 4.04 14.06 6.89
CA GLU A 36 3.88 13.41 5.59
C GLU A 36 4.89 12.26 5.42
N GLU A 37 6.09 12.39 5.98
CA GLU A 37 7.11 11.34 5.98
C GLU A 37 6.68 10.09 6.76
N ASP A 38 6.10 10.27 7.96
CA ASP A 38 5.61 9.18 8.79
C ASP A 38 4.45 8.44 8.09
N ARG A 39 3.56 9.23 7.47
CA ARG A 39 2.47 8.70 6.63
C ARG A 39 3.00 7.88 5.45
N CYS A 40 4.02 8.39 4.76
CA CYS A 40 4.68 7.70 3.66
C CYS A 40 5.33 6.39 4.12
N ASN A 41 6.10 6.43 5.21
CA ASN A 41 6.79 5.27 5.76
C ASN A 41 5.82 4.17 6.18
N LEU A 42 4.74 4.51 6.89
CA LEU A 42 3.73 3.54 7.29
C LEU A 42 2.98 2.95 6.10
N PHE A 43 2.67 3.78 5.11
CA PHE A 43 2.03 3.27 3.90
C PHE A 43 2.92 2.25 3.21
N VAL A 44 4.19 2.57 2.96
CA VAL A 44 5.18 1.67 2.35
C VAL A 44 5.40 0.41 3.20
N ASN A 45 5.40 0.52 4.52
CA ASN A 45 5.55 -0.61 5.44
C ASN A 45 4.32 -1.52 5.51
N GLY A 46 3.13 -1.03 5.17
CA GLY A 46 1.93 -1.86 5.03
C GLY A 46 1.70 -2.42 3.63
N LEU A 47 2.36 -1.89 2.60
CA LEU A 47 2.33 -2.46 1.24
C LEU A 47 2.93 -3.86 1.20
N CYS A 48 2.41 -4.69 0.29
CA CYS A 48 2.99 -6.00 0.00
C CYS A 48 4.43 -5.87 -0.52
N ASP A 49 5.32 -6.81 -0.21
CA ASP A 49 6.74 -6.76 -0.61
C ASP A 49 6.92 -6.65 -2.13
N SER A 50 6.05 -7.29 -2.93
CA SER A 50 6.06 -7.16 -4.40
C SER A 50 5.84 -5.71 -4.87
N ILE A 51 5.00 -4.95 -4.17
CA ILE A 51 4.73 -3.54 -4.50
C ILE A 51 5.82 -2.65 -3.90
N ARG A 52 6.23 -2.93 -2.66
CA ARG A 52 7.28 -2.19 -1.97
C ARG A 52 8.60 -2.19 -2.73
N THR A 53 9.01 -3.34 -3.27
CA THR A 53 10.25 -3.47 -4.07
C THR A 53 10.23 -2.61 -5.34
N LEU A 54 9.05 -2.28 -5.86
CA LEU A 54 8.88 -1.38 -7.00
C LEU A 54 8.72 0.08 -6.58
N VAL A 55 8.12 0.35 -5.42
CA VAL A 55 7.91 1.71 -4.88
C VAL A 55 9.18 2.32 -4.28
N ILE A 56 9.95 1.57 -3.49
CA ILE A 56 11.20 2.04 -2.84
C ILE A 56 12.18 2.69 -3.85
N PRO A 57 12.55 2.05 -4.97
CA PRO A 57 13.53 2.63 -5.90
C PRO A 57 13.02 3.91 -6.58
N GLN A 58 11.71 4.16 -6.60
CA GLN A 58 11.13 5.39 -7.17
C GLN A 58 11.25 6.60 -6.24
N GLN A 59 11.70 6.40 -4.99
CA GLN A 59 11.88 7.45 -3.96
C GLN A 59 10.77 8.51 -3.97
N PRO A 60 9.50 8.10 -3.87
CA PRO A 60 8.39 9.04 -3.92
C PRO A 60 8.47 10.03 -2.76
N LYS A 61 8.48 11.32 -3.08
CA LYS A 61 8.60 12.41 -2.09
C LYS A 61 7.28 12.80 -1.42
N SER A 62 6.17 12.23 -1.87
CA SER A 62 4.84 12.54 -1.35
C SER A 62 3.96 11.31 -1.32
N TYR A 63 3.03 11.30 -0.36
CA TYR A 63 2.05 10.23 -0.16
C TYR A 63 1.26 9.93 -1.44
N TYR A 64 0.78 10.96 -2.14
CA TYR A 64 0.05 10.79 -3.39
C TYR A 64 0.86 10.01 -4.45
N LYS A 65 2.18 10.26 -4.51
CA LYS A 65 3.06 9.58 -5.45
C LYS A 65 3.22 8.10 -5.10
N ILE A 66 3.30 7.78 -3.81
CA ILE A 66 3.33 6.39 -3.32
C ILE A 66 2.05 5.67 -3.76
N VAL A 67 0.88 6.27 -3.55
CA VAL A 67 -0.42 5.68 -3.92
C VAL A 67 -0.54 5.49 -5.42
N GLU A 68 -0.14 6.49 -6.23
CA GLU A 68 -0.16 6.40 -7.69
C GLU A 68 0.70 5.24 -8.19
N ILE A 69 1.93 5.14 -7.69
CA ILE A 69 2.87 4.07 -8.07
C ILE A 69 2.33 2.71 -7.62
N ALA A 70 1.93 2.60 -6.35
CA ALA A 70 1.42 1.36 -5.79
C ALA A 70 0.19 0.87 -6.55
N THR A 71 -0.73 1.78 -6.90
CA THR A 71 -1.92 1.46 -7.70
C THR A 71 -1.55 0.95 -9.08
N ARG A 72 -0.60 1.60 -9.76
CA ARG A 72 -0.12 1.14 -11.08
C ARG A 72 0.52 -0.23 -11.02
N VAL A 73 1.33 -0.48 -10.00
CA VAL A 73 1.98 -1.77 -9.77
C VAL A 73 0.93 -2.85 -9.52
N GLU A 74 -0.03 -2.60 -8.64
CA GLU A 74 -1.12 -3.54 -8.37
C GLU A 74 -1.95 -3.85 -9.63
N GLN A 75 -2.31 -2.83 -10.42
CA GLN A 75 -3.03 -3.03 -11.68
C GLN A 75 -2.22 -3.86 -12.68
N ASN A 76 -0.90 -3.67 -12.71
CA ASN A 76 0.01 -4.47 -13.52
C ASN A 76 0.05 -5.93 -13.02
N GLU A 77 0.19 -6.15 -11.71
CA GLU A 77 0.19 -7.50 -11.11
C GLU A 77 -1.15 -8.23 -11.33
N LEU A 78 -2.29 -7.55 -11.16
CA LEU A 78 -3.62 -8.10 -11.43
C LEU A 78 -3.80 -8.47 -12.92
N THR A 79 -3.30 -7.63 -13.82
CA THR A 79 -3.29 -7.91 -15.27
C THR A 79 -2.42 -9.13 -15.61
N ILE A 80 -1.27 -9.29 -14.94
CA ILE A 80 -0.37 -10.43 -15.12
C ILE A 80 -1.01 -11.71 -14.56
N GLN A 81 -1.72 -11.63 -13.43
CA GLN A 81 -2.40 -12.76 -12.81
C GLN A 81 -3.63 -13.23 -13.61
N ALA A 82 -4.36 -12.31 -14.25
CA ALA A 82 -5.47 -12.66 -15.15
C ALA A 82 -5.02 -13.51 -16.35
N ARG A 83 -3.75 -13.45 -16.75
CA ARG A 83 -3.18 -14.30 -17.81
C ARG A 83 -2.70 -15.67 -17.33
N ARG A 84 -2.57 -15.87 -16.01
CA ARG A 84 -2.18 -17.16 -15.40
C ARG A 84 -3.37 -17.99 -14.93
N GLY A 85 -4.59 -17.50 -15.09
CA GLY A 85 -5.84 -18.25 -14.85
C GLY A 85 -6.22 -19.24 -15.95
N CYS A 86 -5.42 -19.37 -17.00
CA CYS A 86 -5.62 -20.35 -18.09
C CYS A 86 -4.35 -21.19 -18.32
N ASN A 87 -3.82 -21.87 -17.31
CA ASN A 87 -3.10 -23.12 -17.55
C ASN A 87 -3.03 -24.01 -16.28
N GLY A 88 -3.58 -25.23 -16.41
CA GLY A 88 -3.52 -26.33 -15.43
C GLY A 88 -4.68 -26.31 -14.43
N HIS A 89 -5.63 -27.25 -14.42
CA HIS A 89 -5.63 -28.66 -14.80
C HIS A 89 -6.95 -29.02 -15.49
#